data_AF-A0A7J8S3T2-F1
#
_entry.id   AF-A0A7J8S3T2-F1
#
_cell.length_a   1.000
_cell.length_b   1.000
_cell.length_c   1.000
_cell.angle_alpha   90.00
_cell.angle_beta   90.00
_cell.angle_gamma   90.00
#
_symmetry.space_group_name_H-M   'P 1'
#
loop_
_entity.id
_entity.type
_entity.pdbx_description
1 polymer ?
#
loop_
_entity_poly.entity_id
_entity_poly.type
_entity_poly.pdbx_seq_one_letter_code
_entity_poly.pdbx_strand_id
1 'polypeptide(L)'
;MQVSRSRSLLMMVKPAAFIVAIGMGMLLHLGLLAFNALAIRSLSAVSGGHKSIFSKKENAQAALLVASQKTLPVMVAVVQQLGGAFGESGLLVLPCVAAHLIQIVLDSFLANFLLRKELSSNTAK
;
A
#
# COMPACT_ATOMS: atom_id res chain seq x y z
N MET A 1 12.89 -34.59 14.53
CA MET A 1 11.93 -33.48 14.63
C MET A 1 12.62 -32.21 14.11
N GLN A 2 12.50 -31.91 12.81
CA GLN A 2 13.09 -30.71 12.23
C GLN A 2 12.19 -29.53 12.60
N VAL A 3 12.46 -28.94 13.77
CA VAL A 3 11.74 -27.75 14.24
C VAL A 3 12.00 -26.63 13.23
N SER A 4 10.93 -26.04 12.72
CA SER A 4 10.94 -24.98 11.71
C SER A 4 12.06 -23.95 11.95
N ARG A 5 12.94 -23.76 10.94
CA ARG A 5 13.97 -22.70 10.92
C ARG A 5 13.38 -21.29 11.12
N SER A 6 12.08 -21.11 10.90
CA SER A 6 11.41 -19.83 11.11
C SER A 6 11.36 -19.41 12.59
N ARG A 7 11.41 -20.36 13.53
CA ARG A 7 11.30 -20.06 14.98
C ARG A 7 12.53 -19.34 15.54
N SER A 8 13.73 -19.70 15.08
CA SER A 8 14.97 -19.02 15.49
C SER A 8 15.09 -17.62 14.89
N LEU A 9 14.60 -17.43 13.66
CA LEU A 9 14.54 -16.11 12.99
C LEU A 9 13.57 -15.15 13.68
N LEU A 10 12.38 -15.63 14.06
CA LEU A 10 11.39 -14.81 14.79
C LEU A 10 11.88 -14.36 16.17
N MET A 11 12.68 -15.18 16.86
CA MET A 11 13.32 -14.82 18.14
C MET A 11 14.46 -13.81 17.98
N MET A 12 14.92 -13.57 16.74
CA MET A 12 16.04 -12.68 16.41
C MET A 12 15.56 -11.27 16.01
N VAL A 13 14.27 -11.10 15.68
CA VAL A 13 13.68 -9.79 15.39
C VAL A 13 13.31 -9.10 16.69
N LYS A 14 13.92 -7.95 16.96
CA LYS A 14 13.44 -7.05 18.02
C LYS A 14 12.01 -6.60 17.68
N PRO A 15 10.99 -6.89 18.52
CA PRO A 15 9.61 -6.52 18.23
C PRO A 15 9.41 -5.03 17.92
N ALA A 16 10.20 -4.17 18.57
CA ALA A 16 10.21 -2.74 18.29
C ALA A 16 10.60 -2.41 16.85
N ALA A 17 11.66 -3.03 16.32
CA ALA A 17 12.10 -2.80 14.94
C ALA A 17 11.07 -3.30 13.91
N PHE A 18 10.37 -4.39 14.24
CA PHE A 18 9.28 -4.92 13.43
C PHE A 18 8.10 -3.95 13.32
N ILE A 19 7.67 -3.39 14.45
CA ILE A 19 6.59 -2.40 14.50
C ILE A 19 6.99 -1.12 13.76
N VAL A 20 8.24 -0.66 13.93
CA VAL A 20 8.76 0.50 13.19
C VAL A 20 8.74 0.25 11.69
N ALA A 21 9.18 -0.93 11.22
CA ALA A 21 9.17 -1.28 9.81
C ALA A 21 7.74 -1.28 9.22
N ILE A 22 6.76 -1.80 9.97
CA ILE A 22 5.34 -1.72 9.60
C ILE A 22 4.91 -0.26 9.50
N GLY A 23 5.19 0.55 10.52
CA GLY A 23 4.85 1.98 10.55
C GLY A 23 5.43 2.74 9.35
N MET A 24 6.69 2.50 9.01
CA MET A 24 7.34 3.09 7.83
C MET A 24 6.67 2.63 6.52
N GLY A 25 6.26 1.36 6.42
CA GLY A 25 5.48 0.86 5.29
C GLY A 25 4.14 1.58 5.13
N MET A 26 3.46 1.85 6.24
CA MET A 26 2.20 2.60 6.25
C MET A 26 2.41 4.07 5.88
N LEU A 27 3.43 4.73 6.41
CA LEU A 27 3.79 6.10 6.05
C LEU A 27 4.09 6.23 4.55
N LEU A 28 4.86 5.29 3.99
CA LEU A 28 5.13 5.24 2.56
C LEU A 28 3.83 5.08 1.74
N HIS A 29 2.91 4.23 2.18
CA HIS A 29 1.62 4.07 1.51
C HIS A 29 0.78 5.34 1.53
N LEU A 30 0.68 6.04 2.67
CA LEU A 30 -0.01 7.32 2.77
C LEU A 30 0.63 8.39 1.86
N GLY A 31 1.96 8.40 1.78
CA GLY A 31 2.70 9.27 0.85
C GLY A 31 2.36 9.00 -0.62
N LEU A 32 2.32 7.71 -1.01
CA LEU A 32 1.93 7.31 -2.37
C LEU A 32 0.47 7.67 -2.68
N LEU A 33 -0.46 7.49 -1.75
CA LEU A 33 -1.85 7.93 -1.91
C LEU A 33 -1.93 9.44 -2.16
N ALA A 34 -1.25 10.25 -1.35
CA ALA A 34 -1.25 11.71 -1.51
C ALA A 34 -0.63 12.14 -2.85
N PHE A 35 0.50 11.53 -3.22
CA PHE A 35 1.16 11.77 -4.51
C PHE A 35 0.25 11.41 -5.68
N ASN A 36 -0.35 10.23 -5.67
CA ASN A 36 -1.24 9.76 -6.74
C ASN A 36 -2.50 10.62 -6.84
N ALA A 37 -3.06 11.09 -5.73
CA ALA A 37 -4.18 12.03 -5.74
C ALA A 37 -3.82 13.34 -6.44
N LEU A 38 -2.63 13.89 -6.16
CA LEU A 38 -2.13 15.10 -6.83
C LEU A 38 -1.83 14.85 -8.32
N ALA A 39 -1.24 13.70 -8.64
CA ALA A 39 -0.96 13.30 -10.02
C ALA A 39 -2.26 13.20 -10.83
N ILE A 40 -3.29 12.52 -10.31
CA ILE A 40 -4.59 12.38 -10.97
C ILE A 40 -5.25 13.75 -11.18
N ARG A 41 -5.16 14.66 -10.21
CA ARG A 41 -5.66 16.03 -10.36
C ARG A 41 -4.93 16.79 -11.47
N SER A 42 -3.61 16.62 -11.55
CA SER A 42 -2.77 17.25 -12.58
C SER A 42 -3.07 16.69 -13.97
N LEU A 43 -3.20 15.36 -14.09
CA LEU A 43 -3.62 14.66 -15.31
C LEU A 43 -5.02 15.09 -15.76
N SER A 44 -5.97 15.20 -14.83
CA SER A 44 -7.30 15.74 -15.10
C SER A 44 -7.23 17.14 -15.71
N ALA A 45 -6.43 18.05 -15.11
CA ALA A 45 -6.29 19.42 -15.59
C ALA A 45 -5.71 19.50 -17.01
N VAL A 46 -4.66 18.72 -17.31
CA VAL A 46 -3.98 18.76 -18.61
C VAL A 46 -4.76 18.02 -19.70
N SER A 47 -5.50 16.96 -19.36
CA SER A 47 -6.27 16.15 -20.32
C SER A 47 -7.70 16.65 -20.57
N GLY A 48 -7.99 17.93 -20.34
CA GLY A 48 -9.30 18.54 -20.64
C GLY A 48 -10.16 18.90 -19.42
N GLY A 49 -9.55 19.03 -18.24
CA GLY A 49 -10.19 19.50 -17.01
C GLY A 49 -11.44 18.70 -16.66
N HIS A 50 -12.58 19.38 -16.49
CA HIS A 50 -13.84 18.74 -16.08
C HIS A 50 -14.36 17.68 -17.06
N LYS A 51 -13.94 17.71 -18.32
CA LYS A 51 -14.32 16.71 -19.34
C LYS A 51 -13.38 15.49 -19.37
N SER A 52 -12.27 15.52 -18.63
CA SER A 52 -11.31 14.43 -18.57
C SER A 52 -11.90 13.18 -17.94
N ILE A 53 -11.48 11.99 -18.41
CA ILE A 53 -11.83 10.71 -17.78
C ILE A 53 -11.37 10.61 -16.33
N PHE A 54 -10.32 11.35 -15.96
CA PHE A 54 -9.78 11.42 -14.60
C PHE A 54 -10.56 12.38 -13.69
N SER A 55 -11.48 13.18 -14.26
CA SER A 55 -12.42 14.01 -13.49
C SER A 55 -13.65 13.23 -13.05
N LYS A 56 -13.93 12.08 -13.67
CA LYS A 56 -14.96 11.15 -13.20
C LYS A 56 -14.50 10.56 -11.87
N LYS A 57 -15.31 10.76 -10.83
CA LYS A 57 -14.97 10.39 -9.46
C LYS A 57 -14.62 8.91 -9.32
N GLU A 58 -15.40 8.01 -9.92
CA GLU A 58 -15.16 6.56 -9.92
C GLU A 58 -13.79 6.22 -10.52
N ASN A 59 -13.48 6.78 -11.69
CA ASN A 59 -12.20 6.56 -12.36
C ASN A 59 -11.02 7.10 -11.56
N ALA A 60 -11.17 8.29 -10.97
CA ALA A 60 -10.15 8.89 -10.12
C ALA A 60 -9.88 8.04 -8.87
N GLN A 61 -10.95 7.50 -8.25
CA GLN A 61 -10.83 6.64 -7.09
C GLN A 61 -10.19 5.29 -7.43
N ALA A 62 -10.60 4.66 -8.53
CA ALA A 62 -10.01 3.43 -9.01
C ALA A 62 -8.51 3.63 -9.34
N ALA A 63 -8.18 4.68 -10.07
CA ALA A 63 -6.79 5.02 -10.39
C ALA A 63 -5.97 5.30 -9.13
N LEU A 64 -6.53 6.02 -8.15
CA LEU A 64 -5.87 6.35 -6.89
C LEU A 64 -5.50 5.09 -6.10
N LEU A 65 -6.46 4.16 -5.94
CA LEU A 65 -6.24 2.93 -5.18
C LEU A 65 -5.27 1.99 -5.90
N VAL A 66 -5.48 1.76 -7.20
CA VAL A 66 -4.67 0.83 -8.00
C VAL A 66 -3.22 1.33 -8.10
N ALA A 67 -3.01 2.62 -8.37
CA ALA A 67 -1.67 3.19 -8.50
C ALA A 67 -0.89 3.23 -7.17
N SER A 68 -1.57 3.07 -6.04
CA SER A 68 -0.95 3.11 -4.70
C SER A 68 -0.54 1.72 -4.18
N GLN A 69 -0.85 0.66 -4.93
CA GLN A 69 -0.53 -0.72 -4.53
C GLN A 69 0.94 -1.07 -4.72
N LYS A 70 1.49 -1.70 -3.67
CA LYS A 70 2.83 -2.26 -3.65
C LYS A 70 2.72 -3.75 -3.92
N THR A 71 3.64 -4.28 -4.71
CA THR A 71 3.61 -5.68 -5.12
C THR A 71 4.57 -6.51 -4.27
N LEU A 72 4.02 -7.38 -3.42
CA LEU A 72 4.82 -8.31 -2.61
C LEU A 72 5.79 -9.17 -3.45
N PRO A 73 5.40 -9.72 -4.63
CA PRO A 73 6.32 -10.55 -5.43
C PRO A 73 7.57 -9.80 -5.90
N VAL A 74 7.42 -8.53 -6.30
CA VAL A 74 8.56 -7.71 -6.75
C VAL A 74 9.50 -7.42 -5.59
N MET A 75 8.95 -7.08 -4.42
CA MET A 75 9.76 -6.86 -3.22
C MET A 75 10.53 -8.11 -2.80
N VAL A 76 9.90 -9.29 -2.79
CA VAL A 76 10.59 -10.55 -2.48
C VAL A 76 11.72 -10.82 -3.48
N ALA A 77 11.47 -10.64 -4.77
CA ALA A 77 12.49 -10.83 -5.81
C ALA A 77 13.69 -9.88 -5.62
N VAL A 78 13.44 -8.59 -5.35
CA VAL A 78 14.48 -7.60 -5.11
C VAL A 78 15.29 -7.94 -3.85
N VAL A 79 14.63 -8.27 -2.75
CA VAL A 79 15.30 -8.63 -1.48
C VAL A 79 16.16 -9.89 -1.63
N GLN A 80 15.72 -10.86 -2.43
CA GLN A 80 16.52 -12.04 -2.75
C GLN A 80 17.75 -11.70 -3.60
N GLN A 81 17.59 -10.84 -4.62
CA GLN A 81 18.69 -10.39 -5.48
C GLN A 81 19.75 -9.58 -4.72
N LEU A 82 19.38 -8.91 -3.63
CA LEU A 82 20.31 -8.17 -2.78
C LEU A 82 21.24 -9.06 -1.95
N GLY A 83 21.13 -10.40 -2.06
CA GLY A 83 22.15 -11.34 -1.56
C GLY A 83 22.42 -11.27 -0.05
N GLY A 84 21.45 -10.79 0.74
CA GLY A 84 21.61 -10.62 2.19
C GLY A 84 22.32 -9.33 2.62
N ALA A 85 22.57 -8.38 1.71
CA ALA A 85 23.22 -7.10 2.03
C ALA A 85 22.50 -6.30 3.14
N PHE A 86 21.19 -6.49 3.29
CA PHE A 86 20.37 -5.85 4.32
C PHE A 86 19.97 -6.80 5.46
N GLY A 87 20.62 -7.97 5.56
CA GLY A 87 20.27 -9.04 6.50
C GLY A 87 19.58 -10.22 5.83
N GLU A 88 19.20 -11.22 6.62
CA GLU A 88 18.60 -12.46 6.10
C GLU A 88 17.27 -12.16 5.39
N SER A 89 17.17 -12.53 4.11
CA SER A 89 16.04 -12.17 3.24
C SER A 89 14.68 -12.55 3.84
N GLY A 90 14.58 -13.69 4.53
CA GLY A 90 13.34 -14.10 5.22
C GLY A 90 12.92 -13.15 6.35
N LEU A 91 13.88 -12.50 7.00
CA LEU A 91 13.64 -11.55 8.09
C LEU A 91 13.10 -10.21 7.58
N LEU A 92 13.54 -9.80 6.39
CA LEU A 92 13.10 -8.57 5.72
C LEU A 92 11.71 -8.71 5.11
N VAL A 93 11.35 -9.90 4.64
CA VAL A 93 10.04 -10.15 4.01
C VAL A 93 8.90 -10.13 5.04
N LEU A 94 9.13 -10.60 6.26
CA LEU A 94 8.10 -10.68 7.33
C LEU A 94 7.39 -9.34 7.62
N PRO A 95 8.10 -8.23 7.95
CA PRO A 95 7.44 -6.94 8.19
C PRO A 95 6.78 -6.40 6.93
N CYS A 96 7.30 -6.69 5.74
CA CYS A 96 6.68 -6.26 4.48
C CYS A 96 5.35 -6.95 4.23
N VAL A 97 5.23 -8.26 4.50
CA VAL A 97 3.95 -8.98 4.41
C VAL A 97 2.94 -8.42 5.41
N ALA A 98 3.37 -8.19 6.66
CA ALA A 98 2.50 -7.62 7.69
C ALA A 98 2.01 -6.20 7.30
N ALA A 99 2.92 -5.34 6.82
CA ALA A 99 2.57 -4.00 6.34
C ALA A 99 1.60 -4.05 5.15
N HIS A 100 1.78 -5.01 4.23
CA HIS A 100 0.90 -5.17 3.09
C HIS A 100 -0.52 -5.63 3.50
N LEU A 101 -0.64 -6.52 4.48
CA LEU A 101 -1.96 -6.90 5.00
C LEU A 101 -2.67 -5.72 5.67
N ILE A 102 -1.95 -4.92 6.47
CA ILE A 102 -2.52 -3.71 7.09
C ILE A 102 -2.94 -2.70 6.01
N GLN A 103 -2.12 -2.54 4.97
CA GLN A 103 -2.44 -1.73 3.81
C GLN A 103 -3.75 -2.18 3.14
N ILE A 104 -3.92 -3.49 2.85
CA ILE A 104 -5.16 -4.03 2.26
C ILE A 104 -6.39 -3.70 3.11
N VAL A 105 -6.26 -3.83 4.43
CA VAL A 105 -7.35 -3.48 5.36
C VAL A 105 -7.68 -1.99 5.27
N LEU A 106 -6.68 -1.11 5.29
CA LEU A 106 -6.90 0.34 5.14
C LEU A 106 -7.53 0.71 3.79
N ASP A 107 -7.04 0.14 2.69
CA ASP A 107 -7.58 0.37 1.36
C ASP A 107 -9.05 -0.06 1.27
N SER A 108 -9.41 -1.16 1.92
CA SER A 108 -10.78 -1.65 2.00
C SER A 108 -11.69 -0.68 2.77
N PHE A 109 -11.21 -0.15 3.90
CA PHE A 109 -11.92 0.90 4.64
C PHE A 109 -12.06 2.18 3.82
N LEU A 110 -11.00 2.60 3.13
CA LEU A 110 -11.00 3.79 2.29
C LEU A 110 -11.99 3.65 1.14
N ALA A 111 -11.97 2.53 0.42
CA ALA A 111 -12.91 2.24 -0.67
C ALA A 111 -14.36 2.27 -0.18
N ASN A 112 -14.65 1.61 0.95
CA ASN A 112 -15.99 1.60 1.54
C ASN A 112 -16.44 3.00 2.00
N PHE A 113 -15.55 3.79 2.59
CA PHE A 113 -15.83 5.17 2.98
C PHE A 113 -16.16 6.04 1.76
N LEU A 114 -15.37 5.91 0.70
CA LEU A 114 -15.58 6.63 -0.56
C LEU A 114 -16.92 6.26 -1.23
N LEU A 115 -17.30 4.99 -1.19
CA LEU A 115 -18.60 4.49 -1.67
C LEU A 115 -19.77 5.05 -0.84
N ARG A 116 -19.68 5.02 0.50
CA ARG A 116 -20.72 5.61 1.37
C ARG A 116 -20.91 7.10 1.13
N LYS A 117 -19.81 7.85 0.92
CA LYS A 117 -19.85 9.27 0.58
C LYS A 117 -20.58 9.52 -0.74
N GLU A 118 -20.46 8.61 -1.70
CA GLU A 118 -21.20 8.69 -2.96
C GLU A 118 -22.70 8.48 -2.78
N LEU A 119 -23.09 7.42 -2.05
CA LEU A 119 -24.50 7.12 -1.77
C LEU A 119 -25.19 8.32 -1.09
N SER A 120 -24.56 8.90 -0.06
CA SER A 120 -25.08 10.08 0.64
C SER A 120 -25.18 11.32 -0.25
N SER A 121 -24.27 11.50 -1.21
CA SER A 121 -24.33 12.62 -2.15
C SER A 121 -25.46 12.47 -3.17
N ASN A 122 -25.83 11.23 -3.51
CA ASN A 122 -26.91 10.95 -4.46
C ASN A 122 -28.30 11.08 -3.80
N THR A 123 -28.44 10.75 -2.52
CA THR A 123 -29.71 10.94 -1.78
C THR A 123 -30.01 12.41 -1.47
N ALA A 124 -29.00 13.28 -1.47
CA ALA A 124 -29.13 14.72 -1.20
C ALA A 124 -29.38 15.58 -2.46
N LYS A 125 -29.44 14.96 -3.65
CA LYS A 125 -29.79 15.60 -4.92
C LYS A 125 -31.21 15.23 -5.32
#